data_AF-A0A9D7NDD9-F1
#
_entry.id   AF-A0A9D7NDD9-F1
#
_cell.length_a   1.000
_cell.length_b   1.000
_cell.length_c   1.000
_cell.angle_alpha   90.00
_cell.angle_beta   90.00
_cell.angle_gamma   90.00
#
_symmetry.space_group_name_H-M   'P 1'
#
loop_
_entity.id
_entity.type
_entity.pdbx_description
1 polymer ?
#
loop_
_entity_poly.entity_id
_entity_poly.type
_entity_poly.pdbx_seq_one_letter_code
_entity_poly.pdbx_strand_id
1 'polypeptide(L)'
;MDGNGEVQSATVAATGAVVLTFNVPLGATINTDLGARFRIGTVQDQVDSPIGFAMDGEVEDYLVRVKGLDYGDLPASYPTNEANDGPRHGVAEIPTTYLGGGVDPDPDGQPSSDAGEVAGGDDGDGNDDETGVVEPSMIFRGEQASFTVNVTTNTTAYVYGYIDWNNDDDFQRRK
;
A
#
# COMPACT_ATOMS: atom_id res chain seq x y z
N MET A 1 -10.57 19.38 -5.74
CA MET A 1 -10.94 18.96 -7.10
C MET A 1 -11.02 17.46 -7.00
N ASP A 2 -12.25 16.96 -7.09
CA ASP A 2 -12.62 15.56 -7.20
C ASP A 2 -11.75 14.86 -8.24
N GLY A 3 -10.90 13.94 -7.79
CA GLY A 3 -9.90 13.31 -8.63
C GLY A 3 -10.53 12.43 -9.70
N ASN A 4 -9.89 12.33 -10.87
CA ASN A 4 -10.15 11.23 -11.80
C ASN A 4 -10.16 9.90 -11.02
N GLY A 5 -11.31 9.23 -10.95
CA GLY A 5 -11.43 7.91 -10.30
C GLY A 5 -12.53 7.76 -9.26
N GLU A 6 -13.14 8.85 -8.77
CA GLU A 6 -14.21 8.79 -7.76
C GLU A 6 -15.59 8.43 -8.34
N VAL A 7 -15.75 8.53 -9.66
CA VAL A 7 -17.01 8.24 -10.36
C VAL A 7 -16.81 7.08 -11.34
N GLN A 8 -17.71 6.11 -11.27
CA GLN A 8 -17.84 5.02 -12.23
C GLN A 8 -19.30 4.89 -12.63
N SER A 9 -19.56 4.52 -13.88
CA SER A 9 -20.90 4.34 -14.39
C SER A 9 -20.96 3.17 -15.37
N ALA A 10 -22.15 2.61 -15.53
CA ALA A 10 -22.44 1.60 -16.53
C ALA A 10 -23.90 1.73 -16.98
N THR A 11 -24.15 1.47 -18.27
CA THR A 11 -25.52 1.36 -18.79
C THR A 11 -25.97 -0.09 -18.72
N VAL A 12 -27.11 -0.33 -18.07
CA VAL A 12 -27.75 -1.65 -17.99
C VAL A 12 -28.99 -1.71 -18.88
N ALA A 13 -29.20 -2.85 -19.55
CA ALA A 13 -30.36 -3.07 -20.43
C ALA A 13 -31.25 -4.25 -19.99
N ALA A 14 -30.83 -5.01 -18.99
CA ALA A 14 -31.55 -6.16 -18.45
C ALA A 14 -31.15 -6.44 -17.00
N THR A 15 -31.96 -7.23 -16.29
CA THR A 15 -31.64 -7.71 -14.94
C THR A 15 -30.35 -8.52 -14.95
N GLY A 16 -29.44 -8.19 -14.04
CA GLY A 16 -28.16 -8.87 -13.88
C GLY A 16 -27.23 -8.12 -12.93
N ALA A 17 -26.03 -8.65 -12.73
CA ALA A 17 -24.98 -7.99 -11.96
C ALA A 17 -24.19 -7.01 -12.85
N VAL A 18 -23.74 -5.91 -12.25
CA VAL A 18 -22.85 -4.92 -12.85
C VAL A 18 -21.62 -4.79 -11.98
N VAL A 19 -20.46 -4.63 -12.60
CA VAL A 19 -19.21 -4.33 -11.89
C VAL A 19 -18.85 -2.88 -12.17
N LEU A 20 -18.69 -2.09 -11.10
CA LEU A 20 -18.08 -0.76 -11.15
C LEU A 20 -16.68 -0.89 -10.52
N THR A 21 -15.64 -0.46 -11.25
CA THR A 21 -14.25 -0.60 -10.82
C THR A 21 -13.67 0.76 -10.50
N PHE A 22 -13.35 0.98 -9.23
CA PHE A 22 -12.74 2.21 -8.74
C PHE A 22 -11.25 1.96 -8.49
N ASN A 23 -10.40 2.84 -9.01
CA ASN A 23 -8.99 2.86 -8.64
C ASN A 23 -8.85 3.62 -7.32
N VAL A 24 -8.26 2.99 -6.31
CA VAL A 24 -7.95 3.65 -5.05
C VAL A 24 -6.67 4.46 -5.23
N PRO A 25 -6.67 5.79 -5.06
CA PRO A 25 -5.46 6.58 -5.21
C PRO A 25 -4.49 6.31 -4.06
N LEU A 26 -3.17 6.39 -4.33
CA LEU A 26 -2.11 6.18 -3.34
C LEU A 26 -2.26 7.09 -2.10
N GLY A 27 -2.68 8.34 -2.31
CA GLY A 27 -2.94 9.29 -1.23
C GLY A 27 -4.35 9.22 -0.62
N ALA A 28 -5.10 8.12 -0.81
CA ALA A 28 -6.41 7.96 -0.19
C ALA A 28 -6.32 8.00 1.34
N THR A 29 -7.31 8.63 1.99
CA THR A 29 -7.35 8.64 3.46
C THR A 29 -7.57 7.22 4.00
N ILE A 30 -6.64 6.74 4.81
CA ILE A 30 -6.66 5.40 5.41
C ILE A 30 -7.28 5.41 6.81
N ASN A 31 -7.72 4.24 7.29
CA ASN A 31 -8.19 4.01 8.67
C ASN A 31 -9.35 4.94 9.12
N THR A 32 -10.09 5.51 8.18
CA THR A 32 -11.31 6.30 8.45
C THR A 32 -12.46 5.80 7.59
N ASP A 33 -13.68 5.96 8.08
CA ASP A 33 -14.88 5.67 7.30
C ASP A 33 -15.06 6.72 6.20
N LEU A 34 -15.11 6.25 4.95
CA LEU A 34 -15.39 7.03 3.74
C LEU A 34 -16.79 6.67 3.22
N GLY A 35 -17.54 7.68 2.77
CA GLY A 35 -18.86 7.46 2.20
C GLY A 35 -18.78 6.95 0.75
N ALA A 36 -19.51 5.88 0.45
CA ALA A 36 -19.79 5.41 -0.91
C ALA A 36 -21.28 5.55 -1.19
N ARG A 37 -21.65 6.06 -2.36
CA ARG A 37 -23.03 6.24 -2.81
C ARG A 37 -23.23 5.65 -4.18
N PHE A 38 -24.29 4.87 -4.34
CA PHE A 38 -24.71 4.28 -5.60
C PHE A 38 -26.13 4.73 -5.93
N ARG A 39 -26.36 5.12 -7.19
CA ARG A 39 -27.67 5.56 -7.69
C ARG A 39 -28.01 4.80 -8.96
N ILE A 40 -29.28 4.40 -9.08
CA ILE A 40 -29.85 3.83 -10.30
C ILE A 40 -31.16 4.55 -10.61
N GLY A 41 -31.53 4.64 -11.89
CA GLY A 41 -32.74 5.30 -12.37
C GLY A 41 -32.77 5.27 -13.90
N THR A 42 -33.87 5.72 -14.51
CA THR A 42 -34.06 5.64 -15.97
C THR A 42 -33.68 6.93 -16.70
N VAL A 43 -33.38 8.02 -15.97
CA VAL A 43 -32.93 9.30 -16.55
C VAL A 43 -31.49 9.59 -16.14
N GLN A 44 -30.58 9.40 -17.10
CA GLN A 44 -29.13 9.50 -16.89
C GLN A 44 -28.70 10.80 -16.19
N ASP A 45 -29.14 11.96 -16.70
CA ASP A 45 -28.75 13.27 -16.16
C ASP A 45 -29.19 13.49 -14.70
N GLN A 46 -30.14 12.70 -14.20
CA GLN A 46 -30.60 12.79 -12.82
C GLN A 46 -29.82 11.87 -11.87
N VAL A 47 -29.27 10.77 -12.39
CA VAL A 47 -28.49 9.78 -11.63
C VAL A 47 -26.98 10.02 -11.71
N ASP A 48 -26.51 10.69 -12.76
CA ASP A 48 -25.13 11.18 -12.93
C ASP A 48 -24.86 12.44 -12.07
N SER A 49 -25.26 12.35 -10.81
CA SER A 49 -25.00 13.37 -9.80
C SER A 49 -25.00 12.67 -8.43
N PRO A 50 -24.04 12.96 -7.54
CA PRO A 50 -24.04 12.40 -6.19
C PRO A 50 -25.15 13.00 -5.30
N ILE A 51 -25.80 14.06 -5.77
CA ILE A 51 -26.83 14.82 -5.06
C ILE A 51 -28.05 15.09 -5.95
N GLY A 52 -29.14 15.57 -5.35
CA GLY A 52 -30.31 16.03 -6.09
C GLY A 52 -31.34 14.93 -6.39
N PHE A 53 -32.37 15.32 -7.15
CA PHE A 53 -33.55 14.50 -7.44
C PHE A 53 -33.35 13.60 -8.66
N ALA A 54 -33.81 12.35 -8.56
CA ALA A 54 -34.10 11.49 -9.71
C ALA A 54 -35.58 11.07 -9.67
N MET A 55 -36.21 10.97 -10.83
CA MET A 55 -37.65 10.73 -10.96
C MET A 55 -38.05 9.29 -10.60
N ASP A 56 -37.09 8.37 -10.62
CA ASP A 56 -37.27 6.95 -10.33
C ASP A 56 -35.95 6.31 -9.86
N GLY A 57 -36.03 5.00 -9.55
CA GLY A 57 -34.91 4.20 -9.05
C GLY A 57 -34.67 4.34 -7.54
N GLU A 58 -33.42 4.15 -7.10
CA GLU A 58 -33.05 4.13 -5.68
C GLU A 58 -31.64 4.69 -5.42
N VAL A 59 -31.34 4.92 -4.13
CA VAL A 59 -30.03 5.35 -3.62
C VAL A 59 -29.60 4.38 -2.54
N GLU A 60 -28.37 3.89 -2.64
CA GLU A 60 -27.73 3.00 -1.67
C GLU A 60 -26.44 3.65 -1.16
N ASP A 61 -26.31 3.81 0.16
CA ASP A 61 -25.19 4.45 0.83
C ASP A 61 -24.44 3.45 1.72
N TYR A 62 -23.11 3.50 1.72
CA TYR A 62 -22.23 2.62 2.50
C TYR A 62 -21.06 3.39 3.12
N LEU A 63 -20.51 2.83 4.18
CA LEU A 63 -19.19 3.22 4.69
C LEU A 63 -18.17 2.19 4.23
N VAL A 64 -17.07 2.68 3.66
CA VAL A 64 -15.90 1.88 3.25
C VAL A 64 -14.65 2.41 3.93
N ARG A 65 -13.63 1.57 4.08
CA ARG A 65 -12.33 1.98 4.63
C ARG A 65 -11.21 1.58 3.69
N VAL A 66 -10.23 2.45 3.55
CA VAL A 66 -8.96 2.16 2.86
C VAL A 66 -7.92 1.74 3.91
N LYS A 67 -7.15 0.70 3.59
CA LYS A 67 -6.00 0.27 4.39
C LYS A 67 -4.73 0.90 3.85
N GLY A 68 -3.81 1.25 4.75
CA GLY A 68 -2.47 1.66 4.37
C GLY A 68 -1.67 0.51 3.77
N LEU A 69 -0.66 0.88 3.01
CA LEU A 69 0.41 0.00 2.56
C LEU A 69 1.70 0.49 3.23
N ASP A 70 2.62 -0.42 3.48
CA ASP A 70 3.99 -0.14 3.93
C ASP A 70 4.90 -0.54 2.75
N TYR A 71 5.77 0.36 2.31
CA TYR A 71 6.64 0.21 1.13
C TYR A 71 8.11 0.18 1.51
N GLY A 72 8.95 -0.45 0.69
CA GLY A 72 10.39 -0.37 0.86
C GLY A 72 10.98 0.99 0.44
N ASP A 73 12.20 1.23 0.87
CA ASP A 73 12.88 2.53 0.79
C ASP A 73 14.37 2.42 0.38
N LEU A 74 14.78 1.25 -0.13
CA LEU A 74 16.10 1.01 -0.74
C LEU A 74 16.47 2.09 -1.78
N PRO A 75 17.77 2.26 -2.12
CA PRO A 75 18.21 3.22 -3.12
C PRO A 75 17.43 3.14 -4.43
N ALA A 76 17.23 4.29 -5.08
CA ALA A 76 16.34 4.44 -6.24
C ALA A 76 16.64 3.54 -7.46
N SER A 77 17.77 2.83 -7.49
CA SER A 77 18.04 1.79 -8.49
C SER A 77 17.22 0.52 -8.26
N TYR A 78 16.83 0.24 -7.02
CA TYR A 78 15.92 -0.84 -6.66
C TYR A 78 14.46 -0.41 -6.86
N PRO A 79 13.56 -1.33 -7.26
CA PRO A 79 12.14 -1.03 -7.40
C PRO A 79 11.47 -0.93 -6.02
N THR A 80 11.23 0.28 -5.54
CA THR A 80 10.52 0.56 -4.28
C THR A 80 9.13 1.13 -4.48
N ASN A 81 8.94 2.00 -5.48
CA ASN A 81 7.66 2.68 -5.72
C ASN A 81 6.62 1.80 -6.43
N GLU A 82 5.35 2.17 -6.30
CA GLU A 82 4.21 1.50 -6.96
C GLU A 82 4.36 1.45 -8.48
N ALA A 83 4.89 2.53 -9.09
CA ALA A 83 5.08 2.61 -10.53
C ALA A 83 6.00 1.51 -11.10
N ASN A 84 6.84 0.92 -10.25
CA ASN A 84 7.75 -0.18 -10.60
C ASN A 84 7.35 -1.52 -9.95
N ASP A 85 6.14 -1.61 -9.40
CA ASP A 85 5.64 -2.76 -8.62
C ASP A 85 6.57 -3.13 -7.45
N GLY A 86 7.05 -2.13 -6.72
CA GLY A 86 7.92 -2.32 -5.56
C GLY A 86 7.29 -3.14 -4.44
N PRO A 87 8.12 -3.74 -3.55
CA PRO A 87 7.64 -4.56 -2.44
C PRO A 87 6.79 -3.72 -1.50
N ARG A 88 5.66 -4.29 -1.07
CA ARG A 88 4.71 -3.62 -0.17
C ARG A 88 3.87 -4.59 0.65
N HIS A 89 3.51 -4.21 1.86
CA HIS A 89 2.62 -4.98 2.73
C HIS A 89 1.34 -4.20 3.06
N GLY A 90 0.21 -4.92 3.14
CA GLY A 90 -1.02 -4.32 3.64
C GLY A 90 -0.98 -4.16 5.15
N VAL A 91 -1.13 -2.93 5.64
CA VAL A 91 -1.09 -2.63 7.07
C VAL A 91 -2.49 -2.68 7.66
N ALA A 92 -2.66 -3.44 8.74
CA ALA A 92 -3.90 -3.45 9.50
C ALA A 92 -3.98 -2.19 10.38
N GLU A 93 -5.20 -1.68 10.61
CA GLU A 93 -5.43 -0.54 11.52
C GLU A 93 -4.84 -0.78 12.93
N ILE A 94 -4.77 -2.04 13.35
CA ILE A 94 -4.03 -2.48 14.54
C ILE A 94 -3.08 -3.60 14.08
N PRO A 95 -1.80 -3.30 13.81
CA PRO A 95 -0.82 -4.31 13.38
C PRO A 95 -0.54 -5.32 14.48
N THR A 96 -0.51 -6.61 14.12
CA THR A 96 -0.10 -7.70 15.03
C THR A 96 1.07 -8.51 14.52
N THR A 97 1.52 -8.27 13.28
CA THR A 97 2.61 -8.97 12.63
C THR A 97 3.48 -7.92 11.91
N TYR A 98 4.71 -7.73 12.39
CA TYR A 98 5.64 -6.71 11.89
C TYR A 98 7.08 -6.95 12.38
N LEU A 99 8.04 -6.19 11.87
CA LEU A 99 9.42 -6.18 12.34
C LEU A 99 9.62 -5.00 13.30
N GLY A 100 10.45 -5.16 14.34
CA GLY A 100 10.85 -4.03 15.18
C GLY A 100 9.73 -3.47 16.06
N GLY A 101 9.69 -2.14 16.17
CA GLY A 101 8.85 -1.38 17.10
C GLY A 101 7.45 -1.00 16.59
N GLY A 102 7.20 -1.10 15.28
CA GLY A 102 5.97 -0.63 14.65
C GLY A 102 5.92 -0.96 13.17
N VAL A 103 4.93 -0.38 12.48
CA VAL A 103 4.84 -0.32 11.02
C VAL A 103 4.48 1.10 10.69
N ASP A 104 5.11 1.69 9.68
CA ASP A 104 4.67 2.97 9.13
C ASP A 104 4.01 2.80 7.75
N PRO A 105 2.71 3.12 7.59
CA PRO A 105 2.08 3.03 6.27
C PRO A 105 2.36 4.26 5.38
N ASP A 106 3.08 4.05 4.29
CA ASP A 106 3.30 5.04 3.25
C ASP A 106 2.25 5.08 2.13
N PRO A 107 2.00 6.27 1.55
CA PRO A 107 1.31 6.38 0.28
C PRO A 107 2.05 5.72 -0.89
N ASP A 108 3.38 5.77 -0.92
CA ASP A 108 4.26 5.20 -1.96
C ASP A 108 5.68 5.02 -1.40
N GLY A 109 6.53 4.25 -2.08
CA GLY A 109 7.92 4.03 -1.66
C GLY A 109 8.74 5.32 -1.52
N GLN A 110 9.67 5.32 -0.55
CA GLN A 110 10.53 6.46 -0.24
C GLN A 110 12.02 6.13 -0.47
N PRO A 111 12.48 5.88 -1.71
CA PRO A 111 13.85 5.46 -1.94
C PRO A 111 14.90 6.44 -1.39
N SER A 112 15.76 5.94 -0.50
CA SER A 112 16.86 6.65 0.14
C SER A 112 18.22 6.04 -0.18
N SER A 113 19.27 6.85 -0.17
CA SER A 113 20.64 6.36 -0.44
C SER A 113 21.18 5.44 0.65
N ASP A 114 20.61 5.50 1.84
CA ASP A 114 20.97 4.74 3.04
C ASP A 114 19.84 3.82 3.53
N ALA A 115 18.73 3.70 2.79
CA ALA A 115 17.56 2.91 3.17
C ALA A 115 17.08 3.23 4.61
N GLY A 116 16.69 4.48 4.84
CA GLY A 116 16.10 4.91 6.12
C GLY A 116 17.15 5.23 7.17
N GLU A 117 18.04 4.27 7.48
CA GLU A 117 18.98 4.13 8.61
C GLU A 117 19.52 5.36 9.38
N VAL A 118 19.62 6.55 8.78
CA VAL A 118 20.15 7.77 9.44
C VAL A 118 19.20 8.95 9.35
N ALA A 119 18.81 9.33 8.12
CA ALA A 119 17.89 10.42 7.83
C ALA A 119 17.54 10.39 6.33
N GLY A 120 16.32 10.04 6.01
CA GLY A 120 15.86 9.83 4.64
C GLY A 120 14.61 8.97 4.67
N GLY A 121 14.23 8.36 3.56
CA GLY A 121 13.16 7.37 3.58
C GLY A 121 11.81 7.91 4.08
N ASP A 122 11.01 6.97 4.58
CA ASP A 122 9.86 7.16 5.48
C ASP A 122 10.30 7.73 6.86
N ASP A 123 11.53 7.43 7.29
CA ASP A 123 12.20 7.98 8.48
C ASP A 123 12.20 9.53 8.58
N GLY A 124 12.04 10.21 7.45
CA GLY A 124 11.90 11.66 7.32
C GLY A 124 10.54 12.23 7.75
N ASP A 125 9.54 11.39 7.98
CA ASP A 125 8.17 11.77 8.33
C ASP A 125 7.84 11.66 9.84
N GLY A 126 8.68 10.93 10.59
CA GLY A 126 8.71 10.93 12.05
C GLY A 126 8.52 9.59 12.76
N ASN A 127 8.40 8.44 12.06
CA ASN A 127 8.49 7.12 12.70
C ASN A 127 9.54 6.23 12.02
N ASP A 128 10.58 5.89 12.77
CA ASP A 128 11.62 4.91 12.42
C ASP A 128 11.04 3.50 12.60
N ASP A 129 10.85 2.78 11.50
CA ASP A 129 10.38 1.39 11.49
C ASP A 129 11.50 0.38 11.12
N GLU A 130 12.67 0.88 10.71
CA GLU A 130 13.94 0.19 10.45
C GLU A 130 14.56 -0.48 11.69
N THR A 131 13.95 -0.31 12.86
CA THR A 131 14.32 -1.01 14.11
C THR A 131 14.20 -2.55 14.07
N GLY A 132 13.69 -3.11 12.97
CA GLY A 132 13.38 -4.53 12.81
C GLY A 132 14.56 -5.47 12.57
N VAL A 133 15.67 -4.97 12.01
CA VAL A 133 16.83 -5.78 11.66
C VAL A 133 18.09 -5.19 12.29
N VAL A 134 18.90 -6.01 12.94
CA VAL A 134 20.21 -5.61 13.45
C VAL A 134 21.30 -6.19 12.55
N GLU A 135 21.99 -5.30 11.85
CA GLU A 135 23.06 -5.64 10.94
C GLU A 135 24.37 -5.99 11.66
N PRO A 136 25.18 -6.93 11.12
CA PRO A 136 26.54 -7.13 11.60
C PRO A 136 27.43 -5.94 11.19
N SER A 137 28.33 -5.52 12.08
CA SER A 137 29.24 -4.40 11.79
C SER A 137 30.15 -4.60 10.58
N MET A 138 30.45 -5.86 10.23
CA MET A 138 31.18 -6.25 9.03
C MET A 138 30.74 -7.63 8.56
N ILE A 139 30.77 -7.82 7.25
CA ILE A 139 30.62 -9.12 6.58
C ILE A 139 31.88 -9.41 5.76
N PHE A 140 32.34 -10.67 5.76
CA PHE A 140 33.59 -11.06 5.10
C PHE A 140 33.31 -12.08 3.98
N ARG A 141 33.97 -11.90 2.83
CA ARG A 141 33.86 -12.82 1.69
C ARG A 141 34.29 -14.23 2.10
N GLY A 142 33.43 -15.21 1.84
CA GLY A 142 33.71 -16.62 2.14
C GLY A 142 33.43 -17.02 3.58
N GLU A 143 33.03 -16.07 4.43
CA GLU A 143 32.65 -16.31 5.82
C GLU A 143 31.13 -16.22 5.99
N GLN A 144 30.64 -16.76 7.10
CA GLN A 144 29.23 -16.64 7.47
C GLN A 144 28.94 -15.23 8.01
N ALA A 145 27.87 -14.62 7.51
CA ALA A 145 27.25 -13.42 8.08
C ALA A 145 25.92 -13.80 8.73
N SER A 146 25.59 -13.13 9.84
CA SER A 146 24.34 -13.33 10.58
C SER A 146 23.70 -11.98 10.87
N PHE A 147 22.40 -11.88 10.58
CA PHE A 147 21.55 -10.75 10.91
C PHE A 147 20.61 -11.18 12.04
N THR A 148 20.29 -10.27 12.95
CA THR A 148 19.24 -10.52 13.95
C THR A 148 17.97 -9.84 13.48
N VAL A 149 16.87 -10.58 13.34
CA VAL A 149 15.57 -10.03 12.94
C VAL A 149 14.62 -10.07 14.14
N ASN A 150 14.17 -8.89 14.57
CA ASN A 150 13.24 -8.69 15.67
C ASN A 150 11.82 -8.79 15.13
N VAL A 151 11.10 -9.87 15.44
CA VAL A 151 9.76 -10.15 14.89
C VAL A 151 8.71 -10.02 15.98
N THR A 152 7.64 -9.28 15.71
CA THR A 152 6.41 -9.29 16.50
C THR A 152 5.33 -10.04 15.74
N THR A 153 4.72 -11.08 16.32
CA THR A 153 3.58 -11.80 15.74
C THR A 153 2.75 -12.55 16.79
N ASN A 154 1.44 -12.71 16.57
CA ASN A 154 0.55 -13.55 17.39
C ASN A 154 0.15 -14.88 16.71
N THR A 155 0.72 -15.16 15.54
CA THR A 155 0.47 -16.36 14.73
C THR A 155 1.76 -16.82 14.05
N THR A 156 1.76 -17.98 13.42
CA THR A 156 2.88 -18.43 12.57
C THR A 156 3.11 -17.40 11.46
N ALA A 157 4.31 -16.82 11.44
CA ALA A 157 4.77 -15.86 10.42
C ALA A 157 6.02 -16.40 9.72
N TYR A 158 6.34 -15.82 8.55
CA TYR A 158 7.48 -16.21 7.73
C TYR A 158 8.38 -15.00 7.52
N VAL A 159 9.68 -15.15 7.76
CA VAL A 159 10.69 -14.12 7.53
C VAL A 159 11.54 -14.55 6.35
N TYR A 160 11.68 -13.65 5.37
CA TYR A 160 12.54 -13.83 4.21
C TYR A 160 13.52 -12.65 4.13
N GLY A 161 14.76 -12.93 3.78
CA GLY A 161 15.79 -11.92 3.55
C GLY A 161 16.49 -12.19 2.22
N TYR A 162 16.80 -11.12 1.50
CA TYR A 162 17.46 -11.15 0.20
C TYR A 162 18.62 -10.16 0.23
N ILE A 163 19.74 -10.52 -0.38
CA ILE A 163 20.92 -9.66 -0.51
C ILE A 163 21.37 -9.75 -1.97
N ASP A 164 21.49 -8.62 -2.65
CA ASP A 164 22.08 -8.51 -3.98
C ASP A 164 23.61 -8.62 -3.87
N TRP A 165 24.12 -9.85 -3.92
CA TRP A 165 25.55 -10.12 -3.83
C TRP A 165 26.34 -9.73 -5.09
N ASN A 166 25.66 -9.56 -6.23
CA ASN A 166 26.24 -9.22 -7.53
C ASN A 166 26.17 -7.73 -7.85
N ASN A 167 25.44 -6.95 -7.05
CA ASN A 167 25.31 -5.50 -7.16
C ASN A 167 24.85 -5.10 -8.58
N ASP A 168 23.80 -5.74 -9.08
CA ASP A 168 23.13 -5.40 -10.34
C ASP A 168 21.72 -4.84 -10.14
N ASP A 169 21.43 -4.36 -8.94
CA ASP A 169 20.20 -3.64 -8.57
C ASP A 169 18.93 -4.51 -8.67
N ASP A 170 19.11 -5.84 -8.60
CA ASP A 170 18.02 -6.80 -8.54
C ASP A 170 18.27 -7.92 -7.51
N PHE A 171 17.19 -8.57 -7.07
CA PHE A 171 17.24 -9.72 -6.16
C PHE A 171 17.11 -11.06 -6.90
N GLN A 172 17.20 -11.07 -8.23
CA GLN A 172 16.97 -12.26 -9.01
C GLN A 172 18.18 -13.19 -8.94
N ARG A 173 17.92 -14.47 -8.66
CA ARG A 173 18.93 -15.50 -8.94
C ARG A 173 19.07 -15.63 -10.46
N ARG A 174 20.25 -15.30 -11.00
CA ARG A 174 20.65 -15.79 -12.33
C ARG A 174 20.51 -17.32 -12.33
N LYS A 175 19.67 -17.84 -13.24
CA LYS A 175 19.49 -19.28 -13.46
C LYS A 175 20.74 -19.91 -14.04
#